data_AF-A0A2Z5MYI5-F1
#
_entry.id   AF-A0A2Z5MYI5-F1
#
_cell.length_a   1.000
_cell.length_b   1.000
_cell.length_c   1.000
_cell.angle_alpha   90.00
_cell.angle_beta   90.00
_cell.angle_gamma   90.00
#
_symmetry.space_group_name_H-M   'P 1'
#
loop_
_entity.id
_entity.type
_entity.pdbx_description
1 polymer ?
#
loop_
_entity_poly.entity_id
_entity_poly.type
_entity_poly.pdbx_seq_one_letter_code
_entity_poly.pdbx_strand_id
1 'polypeptide(L)'
;MNRTETASAAASRCRQCGRRGAAHPAPIRAARHAKRMLAATAALSIVLFGAASGPADAKQAIRSLAVGATVQPYARLKATSPAQLVIANKDTSIGYLNVPNVNNATGTTLAVQTNDRAGYTVLVQVAATSQSQFSSIEISGIGSKVVLPGTGGKIAVPYTALNTTFTVTYRFVFAPKAKDGTFVWPITFSVQPNP
;
A
#
# COMPACT_ATOMS: atom_id res chain seq x y z
N MET A 1 -41.07 23.16 4.31
CA MET A 1 -41.48 22.88 2.91
C MET A 1 -40.20 22.65 2.11
N ASN A 2 -39.85 21.52 1.52
CA ASN A 2 -40.47 20.20 1.39
C ASN A 2 -39.32 19.16 1.37
N ARG A 3 -39.51 18.06 2.12
CA ARG A 3 -38.79 16.79 1.96
C ARG A 3 -39.44 16.03 0.81
N THR A 4 -38.66 15.22 0.11
CA THR A 4 -39.16 14.02 -0.57
C THR A 4 -38.08 12.94 -0.56
N GLU A 5 -38.26 11.99 0.35
CA GLU A 5 -37.81 10.61 0.22
C GLU A 5 -38.67 9.90 -0.83
N THR A 6 -38.07 8.96 -1.56
CA THR A 6 -38.79 7.74 -1.99
C THR A 6 -37.79 6.60 -2.18
N ALA A 7 -37.97 5.57 -1.35
CA ALA A 7 -37.45 4.23 -1.53
C ALA A 7 -38.53 3.36 -2.22
N SER A 8 -38.11 2.37 -3.02
CA SER A 8 -38.86 1.12 -3.31
C SER A 8 -37.94 0.20 -4.14
N ALA A 9 -37.35 -0.85 -3.56
CA ALA A 9 -37.90 -2.21 -3.38
C ALA A 9 -37.96 -3.05 -4.66
N ALA A 10 -37.23 -4.17 -4.70
CA ALA A 10 -37.70 -5.46 -5.21
C ALA A 10 -36.68 -6.57 -4.89
N ALA A 11 -37.16 -7.57 -4.14
CA ALA A 11 -36.50 -8.84 -3.86
C ALA A 11 -36.92 -9.91 -4.88
N SER A 12 -36.07 -10.89 -5.19
CA SER A 12 -36.44 -12.24 -5.67
C SER A 12 -35.19 -13.12 -5.80
N ARG A 13 -34.91 -14.02 -4.85
CA ARG A 13 -35.21 -15.47 -4.83
C ARG A 13 -34.35 -16.38 -5.73
N CYS A 14 -33.85 -17.45 -5.08
CA CYS A 14 -33.78 -18.84 -5.54
C CYS A 14 -32.75 -19.26 -6.62
N ARG A 15 -31.71 -20.03 -6.24
CA ARG A 15 -31.68 -21.52 -6.34
C ARG A 15 -30.25 -22.06 -6.21
N GLN A 16 -30.03 -22.89 -5.20
CA GLN A 16 -29.08 -24.01 -5.27
C GLN A 16 -29.63 -25.07 -6.24
N CYS A 17 -28.77 -25.60 -7.11
CA CYS A 17 -28.89 -26.94 -7.68
C CYS A 17 -27.49 -27.40 -8.09
N GLY A 18 -27.03 -28.50 -7.50
CA GLY A 18 -25.73 -29.09 -7.78
C GLY A 18 -25.65 -29.74 -9.15
N ARG A 19 -24.42 -30.02 -9.60
CA ARG A 19 -24.15 -31.05 -10.60
C ARG A 19 -22.77 -31.64 -10.37
N ARG A 20 -22.77 -32.93 -10.04
CA ARG A 20 -21.63 -33.85 -10.14
C ARG A 20 -21.33 -34.08 -11.62
N GLY A 21 -20.06 -33.99 -12.00
CA GLY A 21 -19.56 -34.43 -13.30
C GLY A 21 -18.35 -35.32 -13.08
N ALA A 22 -18.52 -36.61 -13.38
CA ALA A 22 -17.45 -37.60 -13.42
C ALA A 22 -16.73 -37.54 -14.77
N ALA A 23 -15.41 -37.72 -14.78
CA ALA A 23 -14.66 -38.13 -15.97
C ALA A 23 -13.43 -38.97 -15.55
N HIS A 24 -13.44 -40.23 -15.97
CA HIS A 24 -12.28 -41.12 -16.15
C HIS A 24 -11.72 -40.88 -17.58
N PRO A 25 -10.44 -41.16 -17.92
CA PRO A 25 -9.95 -42.54 -18.04
C PRO A 25 -8.47 -42.81 -17.68
N ALA A 26 -8.18 -44.12 -17.52
CA ALA A 26 -6.90 -44.78 -17.25
C ALA A 26 -5.89 -44.69 -18.44
N PRO A 27 -4.65 -45.23 -18.35
CA PRO A 27 -4.47 -46.67 -18.64
C PRO A 27 -3.29 -47.45 -17.96
N ILE A 28 -3.51 -48.77 -17.74
CA ILE A 28 -2.70 -49.94 -18.21
C ILE A 28 -1.26 -50.14 -17.59
N ARG A 29 -0.74 -51.30 -17.14
CA ARG A 29 -0.75 -52.72 -17.60
C ARG A 29 -0.27 -53.62 -16.44
N ALA A 30 -0.87 -54.81 -16.27
CA ALA A 30 -0.30 -56.17 -16.40
C ALA A 30 1.00 -56.45 -15.61
N ALA A 31 1.21 -57.56 -14.92
CA ALA A 31 0.95 -58.98 -15.18
C ALA A 31 1.32 -59.72 -13.85
N ARG A 32 1.19 -61.02 -13.59
CA ARG A 32 0.64 -62.25 -14.16
C ARG A 32 0.94 -63.34 -13.10
N HIS A 33 0.20 -64.44 -13.15
CA HIS A 33 0.53 -65.77 -12.62
C HIS A 33 0.51 -65.96 -11.09
N ALA A 34 0.14 -67.13 -10.54
CA ALA A 34 -0.63 -68.29 -10.98
C ALA A 34 -0.70 -69.25 -9.78
N LYS A 35 -1.66 -70.17 -9.82
CA LYS A 35 -1.79 -71.44 -9.07
C LYS A 35 -2.38 -71.31 -7.65
N ARG A 36 -3.63 -71.76 -7.44
CA ARG A 36 -4.08 -73.15 -7.21
C ARG A 36 -3.38 -73.78 -6.01
N MET A 37 -4.09 -73.98 -4.90
CA MET A 37 -4.72 -75.25 -4.51
C MET A 37 -5.09 -75.32 -3.02
N LEU A 38 -6.14 -76.11 -2.77
CA LEU A 38 -6.59 -76.75 -1.54
C LEU A 38 -7.17 -75.89 -0.41
N ALA A 39 -8.50 -75.92 -0.38
CA ALA A 39 -9.26 -75.92 0.86
C ALA A 39 -8.87 -77.16 1.68
N ALA A 40 -8.43 -76.94 2.92
CA ALA A 40 -8.39 -77.96 3.96
C ALA A 40 -9.01 -77.36 5.22
N THR A 41 -10.07 -78.02 5.65
CA THR A 41 -10.88 -77.77 6.83
C THR A 41 -10.09 -77.89 8.14
N ALA A 42 -10.30 -76.90 9.00
CA ALA A 42 -10.35 -76.92 10.47
C ALA A 42 -9.51 -77.94 11.26
N ALA A 43 -8.60 -77.41 12.09
CA ALA A 43 -8.39 -77.93 13.44
C ALA A 43 -7.92 -76.79 14.38
N LEU A 44 -8.54 -76.73 15.55
CA LEU A 44 -8.27 -75.86 16.70
C LEU A 44 -6.78 -75.76 17.03
N SER A 45 -6.35 -74.56 17.46
CA SER A 45 -5.57 -74.37 18.69
C SER A 45 -5.52 -72.90 19.06
N ILE A 46 -6.25 -72.56 20.12
CA ILE A 46 -6.17 -71.28 20.83
C ILE A 46 -4.85 -71.29 21.59
N VAL A 47 -3.93 -70.39 21.25
CA VAL A 47 -2.83 -70.02 22.14
C VAL A 47 -2.90 -68.50 22.33
N LEU A 48 -3.49 -68.09 23.46
CA LEU A 48 -3.34 -66.74 23.97
C LEU A 48 -1.87 -66.56 24.39
N PHE A 49 -1.06 -65.97 23.51
CA PHE A 49 0.17 -65.33 23.94
C PHE A 49 -0.14 -63.88 24.30
N GLY A 50 0.26 -63.53 25.53
CA GLY A 50 -0.13 -62.32 26.24
C GLY A 50 0.11 -61.04 25.46
N ALA A 51 -0.92 -60.20 25.44
CA ALA A 51 -0.80 -58.79 25.12
C ALA A 51 0.03 -58.11 26.22
N ALA A 52 1.34 -57.99 26.01
CA ALA A 52 2.09 -56.91 26.63
C ALA A 52 1.78 -55.65 25.83
N SER A 53 0.79 -54.88 26.28
CA SER A 53 0.60 -53.49 25.86
C SER A 53 1.83 -52.70 26.29
N GLY A 54 2.87 -52.69 25.45
CA GLY A 54 3.94 -51.72 25.58
C GLY A 54 3.33 -50.31 25.51
N PRO A 55 3.91 -49.32 26.20
CA PRO A 55 3.45 -47.94 26.08
C PRO A 55 3.50 -47.57 24.59
N ALA A 56 2.34 -47.37 23.99
CA ALA A 56 2.26 -46.76 22.68
C ALA A 56 2.70 -45.30 22.90
N ASP A 57 3.97 -45.02 22.59
CA ASP A 57 4.47 -43.66 22.47
C ASP A 57 3.73 -43.04 21.28
N ALA A 58 2.58 -42.44 21.58
CA ALA A 58 1.84 -41.62 20.64
C ALA A 58 2.68 -40.36 20.43
N LYS A 59 3.72 -40.50 19.60
CA LYS A 59 4.54 -39.41 19.10
C LYS A 59 3.62 -38.47 18.34
N GLN A 60 3.04 -37.51 19.04
CA GLN A 60 2.21 -36.47 18.48
C GLN A 60 3.10 -35.62 17.58
N ALA A 61 3.18 -36.01 16.32
CA ALA A 61 3.89 -35.26 15.29
C ALA A 61 3.10 -33.98 15.04
N ILE A 62 3.40 -32.93 15.81
CA ILE A 62 2.90 -31.59 15.55
C ILE A 62 3.50 -31.15 14.21
N ARG A 63 2.71 -31.24 13.14
CA ARG A 63 3.05 -30.67 11.85
C ARG A 63 2.61 -29.21 11.87
N SER A 64 3.53 -28.30 12.14
CA SER A 64 3.28 -26.87 11.96
C SER A 64 3.34 -26.52 10.48
N LEU A 65 2.20 -26.11 9.90
CA LEU A 65 2.16 -25.52 8.57
C LEU A 65 2.35 -24.00 8.74
N ALA A 66 3.51 -23.48 8.35
CA ALA A 66 3.73 -22.04 8.33
C ALA A 66 2.95 -21.43 7.16
N VAL A 67 1.93 -20.64 7.46
CA VAL A 67 1.16 -19.88 6.47
C VAL A 67 1.67 -18.44 6.49
N GLY A 68 2.15 -17.95 5.36
CA GLY A 68 2.54 -16.57 5.15
C GLY A 68 1.64 -15.89 4.13
N ALA A 69 1.41 -14.59 4.30
CA ALA A 69 0.77 -13.74 3.31
C ALA A 69 1.70 -12.55 3.03
N THR A 70 1.89 -12.22 1.75
CA THR A 70 2.68 -11.06 1.32
C THR A 70 1.72 -9.94 0.91
N VAL A 71 1.93 -8.76 1.48
CA VAL A 71 1.16 -7.54 1.15
C VAL A 71 2.05 -6.63 0.33
N GLN A 72 1.54 -6.14 -0.81
CA GLN A 72 2.25 -5.18 -1.64
C GLN A 72 2.46 -3.84 -0.90
N PRO A 73 3.66 -3.24 -0.97
CA PRO A 73 3.90 -1.87 -0.49
C PRO A 73 2.98 -0.85 -1.17
N TYR A 74 2.47 0.11 -0.39
CA TYR A 74 1.67 1.22 -0.86
C TYR A 74 1.99 2.50 -0.10
N ALA A 75 1.81 3.64 -0.76
CA ALA A 75 1.85 4.97 -0.18
C ALA A 75 0.69 5.79 -0.74
N ARG A 76 0.00 6.54 0.13
CA ARG A 76 -1.12 7.42 -0.22
C ARG A 76 -0.87 8.79 0.36
N LEU A 77 -1.25 9.84 -0.37
CA LEU A 77 -1.09 11.22 0.06
C LEU A 77 -2.41 11.97 -0.07
N LYS A 78 -2.74 12.75 0.96
CA LYS A 78 -3.68 13.87 0.88
C LYS A 78 -2.91 15.17 1.16
N ALA A 79 -2.82 16.03 0.16
CA ALA A 79 -2.20 17.36 0.27
C ALA A 79 -3.27 18.44 0.39
N THR A 80 -3.13 19.32 1.38
CA THR A 80 -3.96 20.52 1.54
C THR A 80 -3.06 21.73 1.35
N SER A 81 -3.11 22.33 0.17
CA SER A 81 -2.29 23.47 -0.21
C SER A 81 -3.11 24.76 -0.25
N PRO A 82 -2.48 25.94 -0.12
CA PRO A 82 -3.10 27.21 -0.44
C PRO A 82 -3.59 27.23 -1.89
N ALA A 83 -4.54 28.10 -2.21
CA ALA A 83 -5.01 28.27 -3.57
C ALA A 83 -4.04 29.11 -4.43
N GLN A 84 -3.35 30.07 -3.80
CA GLN A 84 -2.54 31.07 -4.48
C GLN A 84 -1.24 31.36 -3.74
N LEU A 85 -0.25 31.80 -4.49
CA LEU A 85 1.00 32.37 -4.01
C LEU A 85 1.05 33.84 -4.42
N VAL A 86 1.18 34.73 -3.43
CA VAL A 86 1.31 36.17 -3.65
C VAL A 86 2.77 36.56 -3.50
N ILE A 87 3.37 37.06 -4.58
CA ILE A 87 4.73 37.59 -4.63
C ILE A 87 4.63 39.11 -4.62
N ALA A 88 5.02 39.76 -3.52
CA ALA A 88 5.03 41.21 -3.45
C ALA A 88 6.34 41.78 -4.01
N ASN A 89 6.31 43.04 -4.43
CA ASN A 89 7.49 43.74 -4.97
C ASN A 89 8.70 43.75 -4.01
N LYS A 90 8.43 43.80 -2.70
CA LYS A 90 9.49 43.67 -1.68
C LYS A 90 10.18 42.30 -1.72
N ASP A 91 9.45 41.24 -2.06
CA ASP A 91 9.97 39.87 -2.07
C ASP A 91 10.90 39.69 -3.28
N THR A 92 10.49 40.17 -4.46
CA THR A 92 11.34 40.15 -5.67
C THR A 92 12.60 41.00 -5.50
N SER A 93 12.51 42.13 -4.78
CA SER A 93 13.66 42.98 -4.47
C SER A 93 14.68 42.29 -3.54
N ILE A 94 14.22 41.48 -2.59
CA ILE A 94 15.08 40.70 -1.68
C ILE A 94 15.57 39.40 -2.35
N GLY A 95 14.89 38.95 -3.41
CA GLY A 95 15.26 37.77 -4.21
C GLY A 95 14.69 36.44 -3.68
N TYR A 96 13.85 36.46 -2.64
CA TYR A 96 13.17 35.27 -2.16
C TYR A 96 11.87 35.60 -1.41
N LEU A 97 11.01 34.59 -1.27
CA LEU A 97 9.76 34.64 -0.51
C LEU A 97 9.68 33.46 0.46
N ASN A 98 9.51 33.75 1.74
CA ASN A 98 9.20 32.74 2.76
C ASN A 98 7.69 32.57 2.90
N VAL A 99 7.23 31.32 3.03
CA VAL A 99 5.86 30.96 3.35
C VAL A 99 5.89 30.07 4.62
N PRO A 100 5.20 30.44 5.70
CA PRO A 100 4.19 31.50 5.77
C PRO A 100 4.76 32.92 5.90
N ASN A 101 4.00 33.91 5.43
CA ASN A 101 4.22 35.33 5.69
C ASN A 101 2.89 36.12 5.63
N VAL A 102 2.96 37.45 5.72
CA VAL A 102 1.78 38.35 5.74
C VAL A 102 0.82 38.12 4.58
N ASN A 103 1.33 37.86 3.36
CA ASN A 103 0.50 37.68 2.16
C ASN A 103 0.20 36.20 1.85
N ASN A 104 0.92 35.28 2.50
CA ASN A 104 0.83 33.84 2.29
C ASN A 104 0.76 33.16 3.67
N ALA A 105 -0.42 33.19 4.30
CA ALA A 105 -0.55 32.85 5.72
C ALA A 105 -0.22 31.39 6.07
N THR A 106 -0.33 30.47 5.10
CA THR A 106 -0.15 29.03 5.33
C THR A 106 0.68 28.40 4.22
N GLY A 107 1.47 27.38 4.57
CA GLY A 107 2.07 26.46 3.61
C GLY A 107 1.14 25.28 3.30
N THR A 108 1.69 24.11 3.03
CA THR A 108 0.94 22.89 2.69
C THR A 108 0.92 21.93 3.87
N THR A 109 -0.23 21.31 4.12
CA THR A 109 -0.31 20.15 5.03
C THR A 109 -0.35 18.87 4.23
N LEU A 110 0.54 17.92 4.52
CA LEU A 110 0.61 16.61 3.89
C LEU A 110 0.20 15.53 4.89
N ALA A 111 -0.84 14.76 4.58
CA ALA A 111 -1.19 13.55 5.31
C ALA A 111 -0.83 12.33 4.46
N VAL A 112 0.16 11.55 4.92
CA VAL A 112 0.68 10.38 4.23
C VAL A 112 0.29 9.11 4.98
N GLN A 113 -0.14 8.09 4.24
CA GLN A 113 -0.35 6.75 4.75
C GLN A 113 0.51 5.76 3.98
N THR A 114 1.27 4.91 4.68
CA THR A 114 2.13 3.90 4.05
C THR A 114 2.23 2.64 4.92
N ASN A 115 2.24 1.46 4.29
CA ASN A 115 2.61 0.20 4.95
C ASN A 115 4.08 -0.19 4.69
N ASP A 116 4.79 0.57 3.86
CA ASP A 116 6.16 0.28 3.48
C ASP A 116 7.14 0.68 4.59
N ARG A 117 7.78 -0.32 5.20
CA ARG A 117 8.74 -0.13 6.28
C ARG A 117 10.10 0.40 5.80
N ALA A 118 10.37 0.36 4.49
CA ALA A 118 11.53 1.01 3.88
C ALA A 118 11.33 2.53 3.69
N GLY A 119 10.14 3.05 3.99
CA GLY A 119 9.79 4.45 3.82
C GLY A 119 9.09 4.70 2.49
N TYR A 120 9.21 5.92 1.97
CA TYR A 120 8.58 6.32 0.72
C TYR A 120 9.30 7.52 0.11
N THR A 121 9.05 7.77 -1.17
CA THR A 121 9.52 8.96 -1.86
C THR A 121 8.37 9.93 -2.09
N VAL A 122 8.55 11.18 -1.67
CA VAL A 122 7.67 12.30 -2.01
C VAL A 122 8.20 12.95 -3.29
N LEU A 123 7.38 13.00 -4.33
CA LEU A 123 7.68 13.77 -5.53
C LEU A 123 7.08 15.15 -5.38
N VAL A 124 7.90 16.16 -5.67
CA VAL A 124 7.52 17.56 -5.66
C VAL A 124 7.61 18.07 -7.09
N GLN A 125 6.53 18.66 -7.58
CA GLN A 125 6.47 19.20 -8.94
C GLN A 125 6.08 20.66 -8.88
N VAL A 126 6.79 21.47 -9.66
CA VAL A 126 6.46 22.89 -9.85
C VAL A 126 5.67 23.03 -11.14
N ALA A 127 4.53 23.71 -11.07
CA ALA A 127 3.68 23.99 -12.23
C ALA A 127 4.50 24.67 -13.35
N ALA A 128 4.40 24.16 -14.57
CA ALA A 128 5.22 24.61 -15.70
C ALA A 128 5.16 26.14 -15.93
N THR A 129 3.98 26.74 -15.74
CA THR A 129 3.76 28.19 -15.86
C THR A 129 4.51 29.02 -14.83
N SER A 130 4.93 28.42 -13.71
CA SER A 130 5.60 29.08 -12.60
C SER A 130 7.09 28.75 -12.50
N GLN A 131 7.60 27.77 -13.25
CA GLN A 131 9.00 27.34 -13.17
C GLN A 131 9.99 28.48 -13.48
N SER A 132 9.66 29.38 -14.41
CA SER A 132 10.50 30.53 -14.76
C SER A 132 10.59 31.59 -13.64
N GLN A 133 9.72 31.52 -12.63
CA GLN A 133 9.75 32.42 -11.47
C GLN A 133 10.82 32.01 -10.45
N PHE A 134 11.21 30.73 -10.41
CA PHE A 134 12.00 30.17 -9.31
C PHE A 134 13.33 29.60 -9.79
N SER A 135 14.41 29.97 -9.11
CA SER A 135 15.71 29.31 -9.28
C SER A 135 15.77 28.02 -8.44
N SER A 136 15.31 28.10 -7.19
CA SER A 136 15.24 26.97 -6.27
C SER A 136 14.11 27.15 -5.26
N ILE A 137 13.76 26.06 -4.59
CA ILE A 137 12.72 26.01 -3.58
C ILE A 137 13.27 25.25 -2.39
N GLU A 138 13.41 25.91 -1.25
CA GLU A 138 13.67 25.22 0.00
C GLU A 138 12.35 24.78 0.61
N ILE A 139 12.28 23.51 0.99
CA ILE A 139 11.12 22.89 1.62
C ILE A 139 11.55 22.45 3.01
N SER A 140 10.77 22.81 4.03
CA SER A 140 11.01 22.41 5.41
C SER A 140 9.74 21.76 5.99
N GLY A 141 9.92 20.90 6.99
CA GLY A 141 8.80 20.25 7.70
C GLY A 141 8.49 18.81 7.26
N ILE A 142 9.21 18.27 6.27
CA ILE A 142 9.14 16.85 5.87
C ILE A 142 10.39 16.13 6.41
N GLY A 143 10.53 16.08 7.74
CA GLY A 143 11.65 15.45 8.46
C GLY A 143 12.99 16.20 8.41
N SER A 144 13.29 16.88 7.31
CA SER A 144 14.47 17.73 7.16
C SER A 144 14.17 18.94 6.26
N LYS A 145 15.14 19.86 6.16
CA LYS A 145 15.14 20.90 5.13
C LYS A 145 15.79 20.35 3.86
N VAL A 146 15.12 20.52 2.72
CA VAL A 146 15.61 20.09 1.40
C VAL A 146 15.55 21.27 0.45
N VAL A 147 16.61 21.46 -0.36
CA VAL A 147 16.64 22.45 -1.44
C VAL A 147 16.44 21.73 -2.76
N LEU A 148 15.39 22.10 -3.48
CA LEU A 148 15.05 21.56 -4.79
C LEU A 148 15.26 22.61 -5.88
N PRO A 149 15.57 22.21 -7.12
CA PRO A 149 15.50 23.10 -8.28
C PRO A 149 14.10 23.72 -8.45
N GLY A 150 14.03 24.85 -9.17
CA GLY A 150 12.75 25.52 -9.53
C GLY A 150 11.77 24.67 -10.35
N THR A 151 12.16 23.47 -10.77
CA THR A 151 11.30 22.47 -11.43
C THR A 151 10.69 21.45 -10.45
N GLY A 152 11.20 21.38 -9.22
CA GLY A 152 10.84 20.37 -8.23
C GLY A 152 11.88 19.25 -8.13
N GLY A 153 11.49 18.12 -7.57
CA GLY A 153 12.41 17.00 -7.34
C GLY A 153 11.79 15.89 -6.48
N LYS A 154 12.66 15.09 -5.85
CA LYS A 154 12.26 13.94 -5.03
C LYS A 154 12.84 14.09 -3.64
N ILE A 155 12.06 13.71 -2.62
CA ILE A 155 12.47 13.69 -1.22
C ILE A 155 12.24 12.27 -0.70
N ALA A 156 13.30 11.61 -0.26
CA ALA A 156 13.19 10.32 0.43
C ALA A 156 12.79 10.56 1.88
N VAL A 157 11.76 9.86 2.34
CA VAL A 157 11.23 9.98 3.70
C VAL A 157 11.27 8.61 4.37
N PRO A 158 11.96 8.47 5.52
CA PRO A 158 12.01 7.20 6.23
C PRO A 158 10.64 6.86 6.83
N TYR A 159 10.37 5.57 7.00
CA TYR A 159 9.18 5.12 7.70
C TYR A 159 9.24 5.53 9.17
N THR A 160 8.17 6.15 9.66
CA THR A 160 8.01 6.51 11.08
C THR A 160 6.74 5.91 11.67
N ALA A 161 5.62 6.07 10.98
CA ALA A 161 4.33 5.51 11.37
C ALA A 161 3.46 5.19 10.15
N LEU A 162 2.40 4.38 10.34
CA LEU A 162 1.43 4.04 9.30
C LEU A 162 0.76 5.30 8.72
N ASN A 163 0.43 6.27 9.58
CA ASN A 163 -0.14 7.56 9.22
C ASN A 163 0.76 8.66 9.76
N THR A 164 1.20 9.58 8.91
CA THR A 164 2.05 10.70 9.29
C THR A 164 1.51 12.00 8.70
N THR A 165 1.51 13.08 9.48
CA THR A 165 1.10 14.41 9.02
C THR A 165 2.27 15.38 9.13
N PHE A 166 2.51 16.16 8.07
CA PHE A 166 3.56 17.17 7.99
C PHE A 166 2.95 18.54 7.73
N THR A 167 3.47 19.56 8.40
CA THR A 167 3.25 20.96 8.05
C THR A 167 4.47 21.47 7.30
N VAL A 168 4.27 21.78 6.01
CA VAL A 168 5.34 22.14 5.09
C VAL A 168 5.42 23.64 4.92
N THR A 169 6.62 24.18 5.09
CA THR A 169 6.95 25.59 4.86
C THR A 169 7.95 25.73 3.74
N TYR A 170 8.00 26.92 3.14
CA TYR A 170 8.73 27.14 1.89
C TYR A 170 9.61 28.38 1.96
N ARG A 171 10.73 28.33 1.26
CA ARG A 171 11.44 29.50 0.76
C ARG A 171 11.59 29.37 -0.75
N PHE A 172 10.86 30.20 -1.48
CA PHE A 172 10.96 30.30 -2.93
C PHE A 172 12.08 31.28 -3.26
N VAL A 173 13.16 30.81 -3.87
CA VAL A 173 14.26 31.66 -4.35
C VAL A 173 13.97 32.04 -5.79
N PHE A 174 13.94 33.34 -6.07
CA PHE A 174 13.50 33.85 -7.36
C PHE A 174 14.58 33.74 -8.44
N ALA A 175 14.15 33.50 -9.67
CA ALA A 175 15.00 33.68 -10.83
C ALA A 175 15.22 35.19 -11.11
N PRO A 176 16.29 35.58 -11.84
CA PRO A 176 16.63 37.00 -12.07
C PRO A 176 15.56 37.86 -12.76
N LYS A 177 14.51 37.24 -13.34
CA LYS A 177 13.41 37.91 -14.04
C LYS A 177 12.04 37.51 -13.47
N ALA A 178 12.00 37.09 -12.21
CA ALA A 178 10.75 36.80 -11.53
C ALA A 178 9.87 38.06 -11.48
N LYS A 179 8.56 37.87 -11.63
CA LYS A 179 7.56 38.93 -11.62
C LYS A 179 6.82 38.91 -10.30
N ASP A 180 6.48 40.08 -9.80
CA ASP A 180 5.52 40.23 -8.73
C ASP A 180 4.09 39.99 -9.24
N GLY A 181 3.17 39.68 -8.31
CA GLY A 181 1.77 39.39 -8.60
C GLY A 181 1.22 38.20 -7.84
N THR A 182 0.00 37.83 -8.18
CA THR A 182 -0.72 36.69 -7.61
C THR A 182 -0.74 35.55 -8.61
N PHE A 183 -0.26 34.39 -8.19
CA PHE A 183 -0.16 33.18 -9.00
C PHE A 183 -0.98 32.06 -8.38
N VAL A 184 -1.42 31.10 -9.19
CA VAL A 184 -1.92 29.82 -8.67
C VAL A 184 -0.80 29.16 -7.87
N TRP A 185 -1.16 28.48 -6.77
CA TRP A 185 -0.18 27.78 -5.94
C TRP A 185 0.67 26.83 -6.79
N PRO A 186 2.01 26.99 -6.82
CA PRO A 186 2.82 26.38 -7.86
C PRO A 186 3.27 24.96 -7.53
N ILE A 187 3.02 24.45 -6.31
CA ILE A 187 3.57 23.17 -5.84
C ILE A 187 2.51 22.10 -5.73
N THR A 188 2.78 20.98 -6.39
CA THR A 188 2.00 19.74 -6.28
C THR A 188 2.88 18.64 -5.70
N PHE A 189 2.26 17.77 -4.90
CA PHE A 189 2.92 16.63 -4.26
C PHE A 189 2.28 15.32 -4.70
N SER A 190 3.11 14.30 -4.86
CA SER A 190 2.68 12.90 -4.96
C SER A 190 3.63 12.01 -4.17
N VAL A 191 3.23 10.76 -3.93
CA VAL A 191 4.05 9.80 -3.18
C VAL A 191 4.11 8.46 -3.91
N GLN A 192 5.24 7.78 -3.74
CA GLN A 192 5.43 6.40 -4.18
C GLN A 192 6.14 5.60 -3.07
N PRO A 193 5.82 4.31 -2.88
CA PRO A 193 6.62 3.41 -2.05
C PRO A 193 8.06 3.35 -2.56
N ASN A 194 8.98 2.95 -1.69
CA ASN A 194 10.33 2.67 -2.14
C ASN A 194 10.36 1.24 -2.72
N PRO A 195 10.91 1.02 -3.93
CA PRO A 195 11.01 -0.31 -4.51
C PRO A 195 11.97 -1.22 -3.75
#